data_AF-A0A0J8VNK1-F1
#
_entry.id   AF-A0A0J8VNK1-F1
#
_cell.length_a   1.000
_cell.length_b   1.000
_cell.length_c   1.000
_cell.angle_alpha   90.00
_cell.angle_beta   90.00
_cell.angle_gamma   90.00
#
_symmetry.space_group_name_H-M   'P 1'
#
loop_
_entity.id
_entity.type
_entity.pdbx_description
1 polymer ?
#
loop_
_entity_poly.entity_id
_entity_poly.type
_entity_poly.pdbx_seq_one_letter_code
_entity_poly.pdbx_strand_id
1 'polypeptide(L)'
;MHTQKVNTAAPESAEQCEKPLSMSQLTDLFCYIMACSQGQKQPAFFMPPQGGDLTVAVSEDGSQTVIVWTLDGWPLAASVPEANYLAVLSGIPE
;
A
#
# COMPACT_ATOMS: atom_id res chain seq x y z
N MET A 1 -49.36 1.52 26.57
CA MET A 1 -48.43 0.40 26.87
C MET A 1 -48.14 -0.33 25.58
N HIS A 2 -46.89 -0.75 25.38
CA HIS A 2 -46.34 -1.54 24.26
C HIS A 2 -45.97 -0.79 22.98
N THR A 3 -44.74 -0.83 22.45
CA THR A 3 -43.42 -1.30 22.92
C THR A 3 -42.44 -0.82 21.85
N GLN A 4 -41.38 -0.09 22.23
CA GLN A 4 -40.25 0.20 21.33
C GLN A 4 -39.54 -1.11 20.99
N LYS A 5 -39.20 -1.33 19.72
CA LYS A 5 -38.29 -2.40 19.31
C LYS A 5 -37.07 -1.79 18.61
N VAL A 6 -36.08 -1.44 19.43
CA VAL A 6 -34.67 -1.47 19.06
C VAL A 6 -34.36 -2.86 18.52
N ASN A 7 -33.68 -2.94 17.38
CA ASN A 7 -32.87 -4.06 16.86
C ASN A 7 -32.26 -3.53 15.55
N THR A 8 -31.00 -3.64 15.16
CA THR A 8 -29.74 -4.15 15.71
C THR A 8 -28.76 -3.67 14.64
N ALA A 9 -27.70 -2.94 15.00
CA ALA A 9 -26.67 -2.57 14.03
C ALA A 9 -26.12 -3.86 13.41
N ALA A 10 -26.08 -3.90 12.07
CA ALA A 10 -25.52 -5.05 11.36
C ALA A 10 -24.08 -5.28 11.84
N PRO A 11 -23.67 -6.54 12.07
CA PRO A 11 -22.29 -6.82 12.40
C PRO A 11 -21.42 -6.30 11.26
N GLU A 12 -20.49 -5.41 11.59
CA GLU A 12 -19.36 -5.08 10.74
C GLU A 12 -18.70 -6.41 10.40
N SER A 13 -18.90 -6.88 9.17
CA SER A 13 -18.34 -8.14 8.69
C SER A 13 -16.83 -8.04 8.82
N ALA A 14 -16.33 -8.63 9.91
CA ALA A 14 -14.95 -9.02 10.16
C ALA A 14 -14.54 -10.15 9.19
N GLU A 15 -14.74 -9.91 7.91
CA GLU A 15 -14.25 -10.70 6.79
C GLU A 15 -13.67 -9.72 5.77
N GLN A 16 -12.68 -8.95 6.22
CA GLN A 16 -11.71 -8.38 5.31
C GLN A 16 -10.85 -9.57 4.85
N CYS A 17 -11.40 -10.36 3.93
CA CYS A 17 -10.65 -11.30 3.13
C CYS A 17 -9.61 -10.45 2.40
N GLU A 18 -8.39 -10.42 2.95
CA GLU A 18 -7.24 -9.69 2.42
C GLU A 18 -6.86 -10.33 1.10
N LYS A 19 -7.62 -9.99 0.05
CA LYS A 19 -7.31 -10.40 -1.30
C LYS A 19 -5.96 -9.74 -1.62
N PRO A 20 -4.95 -10.52 -2.04
CA PRO A 20 -3.70 -9.93 -2.50
C PRO A 20 -4.02 -8.92 -3.60
N LEU A 21 -3.36 -7.76 -3.55
CA LEU A 21 -3.56 -6.69 -4.53
C LEU A 21 -3.39 -7.26 -5.94
N SER A 22 -4.35 -6.95 -6.82
CA SER A 22 -4.22 -7.26 -8.24
C SER A 22 -3.07 -6.47 -8.85
N MET A 23 -2.44 -6.99 -9.90
CA MET A 23 -1.34 -6.32 -10.62
C MET A 23 -1.71 -4.89 -11.05
N SER A 24 -2.95 -4.68 -11.49
CA SER A 24 -3.44 -3.33 -11.85
C SER A 24 -3.49 -2.39 -10.65
N GLN A 25 -3.89 -2.87 -9.48
CA GLN A 25 -3.93 -2.07 -8.24
C GLN A 25 -2.51 -1.75 -7.76
N LEU A 26 -1.59 -2.72 -7.86
CA LEU A 26 -0.19 -2.48 -7.52
C LEU A 26 0.45 -1.46 -8.47
N THR A 27 0.15 -1.54 -9.76
CA THR A 27 0.64 -0.60 -10.78
C THR A 27 0.10 0.81 -10.52
N ASP A 28 -1.18 0.93 -10.18
CA ASP A 28 -1.80 2.20 -9.78
C ASP A 28 -1.09 2.80 -8.56
N LEU A 29 -0.88 1.99 -7.52
CA LEU A 29 -0.18 2.40 -6.29
C LEU A 29 1.27 2.82 -6.56
N PHE A 30 1.98 2.09 -7.43
CA PHE A 30 3.32 2.43 -7.87
C PHE A 30 3.33 3.79 -8.58
N CYS A 31 2.43 4.01 -9.54
CA CYS A 31 2.29 5.28 -10.25
C CYS A 31 1.95 6.44 -9.30
N TYR A 32 1.08 6.21 -8.33
CA TYR A 32 0.76 7.18 -7.28
C TYR A 32 2.03 7.57 -6.50
N ILE A 33 2.80 6.60 -6.02
CA ILE A 33 4.05 6.86 -5.29
C ILE A 33 5.03 7.63 -6.16
N MET A 34 5.21 7.20 -7.42
CA MET A 34 6.07 7.92 -8.36
C MET A 34 5.65 9.38 -8.49
N ALA A 35 4.37 9.65 -8.76
CA ALA A 35 3.85 10.99 -8.96
C ALA A 35 4.01 11.86 -7.71
N CYS A 36 3.68 11.34 -6.52
CA CYS A 36 3.78 12.07 -5.27
C CYS A 36 5.24 12.30 -4.84
N SER A 37 6.16 11.40 -5.22
CA SER A 37 7.59 11.54 -4.93
C SER A 37 8.33 12.53 -5.85
N GLN A 38 7.71 12.95 -6.96
CA GLN A 38 8.34 13.89 -7.89
C GLN A 38 8.69 15.22 -7.21
N GLY A 39 9.94 15.65 -7.39
CA GLY A 39 10.47 16.86 -6.77
C GLY A 39 10.83 16.72 -5.28
N GLN A 40 10.56 15.57 -4.65
CA GLN A 40 10.99 15.29 -3.29
C GLN A 40 12.43 14.74 -3.27
N LYS A 41 13.21 15.14 -2.27
CA LYS A 41 14.54 14.56 -2.04
C LYS A 41 14.37 13.13 -1.54
N GLN A 42 14.78 12.16 -2.35
CA GLN A 42 14.69 10.76 -1.99
C GLN A 42 15.77 10.36 -0.98
N PRO A 43 15.44 9.54 0.03
CA PRO A 43 16.43 9.00 0.95
C PRO A 43 17.30 7.97 0.23
N ALA A 44 18.56 7.82 0.68
CA ALA A 44 19.47 6.79 0.15
C ALA A 44 19.07 5.37 0.60
N PHE A 45 18.31 5.28 1.70
CA PHE A 45 17.87 4.04 2.29
C PHE A 45 16.49 4.22 2.90
N PHE A 46 15.63 3.22 2.75
CA PHE A 46 14.31 3.17 3.36
C PHE A 46 14.23 1.95 4.28
N MET A 47 13.87 2.19 5.54
CA MET A 47 13.54 1.13 6.48
C MET A 47 12.03 1.14 6.69
N PRO A 48 11.30 0.08 6.30
CA PRO A 48 9.87 0.04 6.52
C PRO A 48 9.55 0.11 8.02
N PRO A 49 8.51 0.85 8.43
CA PRO A 49 8.07 0.90 9.81
C PRO A 49 7.54 -0.46 10.27
N GLN A 50 7.53 -0.68 11.58
CA GLN A 50 6.95 -1.90 12.16
C GLN A 50 5.46 -1.98 11.83
N GLY A 51 5.01 -3.16 11.40
CA GLY A 51 3.62 -3.37 10.98
C GLY A 51 3.30 -2.91 9.55
N GLY A 52 4.31 -2.47 8.79
CA GLY A 52 4.15 -2.23 7.36
C GLY A 52 4.03 -3.54 6.57
N ASP A 53 3.14 -3.52 5.59
CA ASP A 53 2.93 -4.60 4.64
C ASP A 53 3.83 -4.43 3.42
N LEU A 54 4.31 -5.57 2.91
CA LEU A 54 5.14 -5.66 1.70
C LEU A 54 4.34 -6.36 0.61
N THR A 55 4.10 -5.67 -0.50
CA THR A 55 3.56 -6.27 -1.71
C THR A 55 4.64 -6.36 -2.77
N VAL A 56 4.85 -7.57 -3.31
CA VAL A 56 5.81 -7.84 -4.38
C VAL A 56 5.05 -8.39 -5.57
N ALA A 57 5.27 -7.80 -6.75
CA ALA A 57 4.89 -8.40 -8.01
C ALA A 57 6.10 -8.56 -8.91
N VAL A 58 6.10 -9.66 -9.66
CA VAL A 58 7.13 -9.97 -10.64
C VAL A 58 6.44 -9.99 -12.01
N SER A 59 7.10 -9.44 -13.02
CA SER A 59 6.61 -9.51 -14.41
C SER A 59 6.51 -10.97 -14.86
N GLU A 60 5.63 -11.25 -15.84
CA GLU A 60 5.42 -12.62 -16.33
C GLU A 60 6.70 -13.28 -16.86
N ASP A 61 7.61 -12.47 -17.42
CA ASP A 61 8.91 -12.91 -17.92
C ASP A 61 10.02 -12.96 -16.85
N GLY A 62 9.73 -12.50 -15.62
CA GLY A 62 10.66 -12.54 -14.50
C GLY A 62 11.74 -11.45 -14.49
N SER A 63 11.74 -10.52 -15.46
CA SER A 63 12.81 -9.52 -15.57
C SER A 63 12.62 -8.28 -14.68
N GLN A 64 11.41 -8.05 -14.16
CA GLN A 64 11.12 -6.87 -13.34
C GLN A 64 10.36 -7.24 -12.08
N THR A 65 10.84 -6.72 -10.96
CA THR A 65 10.22 -6.85 -9.65
C THR A 65 9.77 -5.49 -9.17
N VAL A 66 8.46 -5.33 -9.00
CA VAL A 66 7.87 -4.14 -8.38
C VAL A 66 7.58 -4.46 -6.92
N ILE A 67 8.14 -3.66 -6.04
CA ILE A 67 7.97 -3.77 -4.60
C ILE A 67 7.27 -2.51 -4.10
N VAL A 68 6.18 -2.67 -3.37
CA VAL A 68 5.46 -1.57 -2.74
C VAL A 68 5.27 -1.85 -1.26
N TRP A 69 5.53 -0.84 -0.44
CA TRP A 69 5.30 -0.87 0.99
C TRP A 69 4.07 -0.04 1.34
N THR A 70 3.23 -0.60 2.20
CA THR A 70 2.06 0.08 2.76
C THR A 70 2.07 0.00 4.27
N LEU A 71 1.41 0.95 4.95
CA LEU A 71 1.15 0.89 6.38
C LEU A 71 -0.28 1.33 6.61
N ASP A 72 -1.07 0.52 7.32
CA ASP A 72 -2.50 0.79 7.57
C ASP A 72 -3.28 1.12 6.28
N GLY A 73 -2.93 0.43 5.17
CA GLY A 73 -3.52 0.65 3.85
C GLY A 73 -3.00 1.86 3.06
N TRP A 74 -2.07 2.64 3.62
CA TRP A 74 -1.47 3.80 2.95
C TRP A 74 -0.13 3.47 2.28
N PRO A 75 0.12 3.89 1.03
CA PRO A 75 1.41 3.71 0.38
C PRO A 75 2.52 4.52 1.06
N LEU A 76 3.65 3.88 1.30
CA LEU A 76 4.83 4.49 1.90
C LEU A 76 5.99 4.60 0.91
N ALA A 77 6.29 3.51 0.20
CA ALA A 77 7.44 3.46 -0.68
C ALA A 77 7.22 2.47 -1.82
N ALA A 78 7.92 2.69 -2.92
CA ALA A 78 7.98 1.82 -4.07
C ALA A 78 9.44 1.63 -4.49
N SER A 79 9.77 0.43 -4.97
CA SER A 79 11.09 0.12 -5.50
C SER A 79 11.01 -0.80 -6.71
N VAL A 80 11.95 -0.60 -7.63
CA VAL A 80 12.26 -1.53 -8.72
C VAL A 80 13.77 -1.79 -8.63
N PRO A 81 14.19 -2.90 -7.98
CA PRO A 81 15.61 -3.20 -7.72
C PRO A 81 16.46 -3.22 -8.99
N GLU A 82 15.93 -3.79 -10.08
CA GLU A 82 16.61 -3.93 -11.37
C GLU A 82 16.89 -2.58 -12.03
N ALA A 83 16.09 -1.55 -11.72
CA ALA A 83 16.27 -0.18 -12.18
C ALA A 83 17.04 0.69 -11.18
N ASN A 84 17.49 0.12 -10.05
CA ASN A 84 18.02 0.85 -8.89
C ASN A 84 17.09 2.00 -8.47
N TYR A 85 15.78 1.76 -8.56
CA TYR A 85 14.75 2.75 -8.29
C TYR A 85 14.22 2.58 -6.87
N LEU A 86 14.16 3.68 -6.14
CA LEU A 86 13.48 3.80 -4.85
C LEU A 86 12.79 5.15 -4.81
N ALA A 87 11.49 5.12 -4.53
CA ALA A 87 10.70 6.30 -4.20
C ALA A 87 10.03 6.08 -2.85
N VAL A 88 10.23 7.03 -1.95
CA VAL A 88 9.60 7.07 -0.64
C VAL A 88 8.71 8.29 -0.62
N LEU A 89 7.45 8.08 -0.25
CA LEU A 89 6.58 9.17 0.15
C LEU A 89 7.05 9.62 1.52
N SER A 90 7.89 10.65 1.55
CA SER A 90 8.20 11.34 2.81
C SER A 90 6.94 12.06 3.27
N GLY A 91 6.12 11.35 4.03
CA GLY A 91 4.82 11.80 4.50
C GLY A 91 4.39 11.08 5.76
N ILE A 92 5.14 11.26 6.86
CA ILE A 92 4.47 11.38 8.16
C ILE A 92 4.31 12.89 8.36
N PRO A 93 3.10 13.48 8.29
CA PRO A 93 2.92 14.82 8.82
C PRO A 93 3.33 14.80 10.30
N GLU A 94 4.08 15.81 10.75
CA GLU A 94 4.43 16.00 12.16
C GLU A 94 3.22 15.81 13.10
#